data_AF-A0A356WYB5-F1
#
_entry.id   AF-A0A356WYB5-F1
#
_cell.length_a   1.000
_cell.length_b   1.000
_cell.length_c   1.000
_cell.angle_alpha   90.00
_cell.angle_beta   90.00
_cell.angle_gamma   90.00
#
_symmetry.space_group_name_H-M   'P 1'
#
loop_
_entity.id
_entity.type
_entity.pdbx_description
1 polymer ?
#
loop_
_entity_poly.entity_id
_entity_poly.type
_entity_poly.pdbx_seq_one_letter_code
_entity_poly.pdbx_strand_id
1 'polypeptide(L)'
;MWGGEFTFANALFESVSGYTTTGATILRDVEALTKGLLFWRASTHFIGGVGIILFVLLILPSATGTRSSIYNSELSGLSKLNFKMRTRQIARVIVVVYLSLIIIEIALLWVLGMNFFDAICHAFATVATGGFSTKNLSVAYYDSVWIEVVIMTFMLLGSIHFGLLYGTVTGNKMNVFTSKSVRTYIGLMFLGIIVVAAKLTNDGFYSWWTSLRYASFQVISLGTTTGFATVDTPNWPILTIIIIMYFTIQCGMVGSTSGGLKFDRVLLFYQSLKRQIKLVLHPSGVYITKLENVVI
;
A
#
# COMPACT_ATOMS: atom_id res chain seq x y z
N MET A 1 14.60 -29.99 14.18
CA MET A 1 14.92 -28.62 13.73
C MET A 1 13.82 -28.06 12.84
N TRP A 2 13.32 -28.86 11.89
CA TRP A 2 12.14 -28.58 11.07
C TRP A 2 11.00 -29.49 11.58
N GLY A 3 10.07 -28.96 12.37
CA GLY A 3 8.95 -29.72 12.92
C GLY A 3 7.63 -29.26 12.32
N GLY A 4 6.75 -30.20 11.97
CA GLY A 4 5.42 -29.90 11.44
C GLY A 4 5.44 -29.34 10.01
N GLU A 5 4.72 -28.24 9.78
CA GLU A 5 4.54 -27.62 8.47
C GLU A 5 5.79 -26.89 7.92
N PHE A 6 6.85 -26.71 8.73
CA PHE A 6 8.07 -25.98 8.33
C PHE A 6 9.13 -26.88 7.71
N THR A 7 8.88 -27.42 6.52
CA THR A 7 9.98 -27.92 5.67
C THR A 7 10.89 -26.75 5.27
N PHE A 8 12.12 -27.01 4.79
CA PHE A 8 13.01 -25.94 4.32
C PHE A 8 12.33 -25.04 3.27
N ALA A 9 11.61 -25.65 2.31
CA ALA A 9 10.88 -24.91 1.28
C ALA A 9 9.77 -24.04 1.88
N ASN A 10 8.98 -24.58 2.82
CA ASN A 10 7.87 -23.85 3.46
C ASN A 10 8.38 -22.71 4.35
N ALA A 11 9.46 -22.94 5.10
CA ALA A 11 10.08 -21.92 5.91
C ALA A 11 10.75 -20.83 5.07
N LEU A 12 11.38 -21.20 3.95
CA LEU A 12 11.91 -20.23 3.00
C LEU A 12 10.79 -19.41 2.38
N PHE A 13 9.67 -20.04 1.99
CA PHE A 13 8.50 -19.34 1.46
C PHE A 13 7.93 -18.34 2.47
N GLU A 14 7.65 -18.76 3.71
CA GLU A 14 7.17 -17.85 4.79
C GLU A 14 8.15 -16.69 5.01
N SER A 15 9.44 -16.98 5.05
CA SER A 15 10.46 -15.95 5.29
C SER A 15 10.53 -14.95 4.16
N VAL A 16 10.56 -15.43 2.90
CA VAL A 16 10.57 -14.56 1.71
C VAL A 16 9.30 -13.71 1.70
N SER A 17 8.14 -14.34 1.83
CA SER A 17 6.83 -13.67 1.86
C SER A 17 6.79 -12.55 2.92
N GLY A 18 7.36 -12.80 4.09
CA GLY A 18 7.50 -11.81 5.14
C GLY A 18 8.44 -10.65 4.77
N TYR A 19 9.69 -10.94 4.40
CA TYR A 19 10.66 -9.88 4.07
C TYR A 19 10.29 -9.05 2.84
N THR A 20 9.55 -9.63 1.89
CA THR A 20 9.04 -8.92 0.71
C THR A 20 7.70 -8.25 0.95
N THR A 21 7.19 -8.25 2.19
CA THR A 21 5.88 -7.72 2.58
C THR A 21 4.76 -8.20 1.66
N THR A 22 4.78 -9.48 1.31
CA THR A 22 3.81 -10.12 0.42
C THR A 22 2.63 -10.71 1.19
N GLY A 23 2.86 -11.18 2.42
CA GLY A 23 1.78 -11.63 3.30
C GLY A 23 1.14 -12.96 2.95
N ALA A 24 1.65 -13.68 1.95
CA ALA A 24 1.18 -15.02 1.61
C ALA A 24 1.68 -16.03 2.67
N THR A 25 0.78 -16.89 3.13
CA THR A 25 1.07 -17.90 4.16
C THR A 25 0.88 -19.31 3.61
N ILE A 26 1.82 -20.22 3.91
CA ILE A 26 1.62 -21.67 3.66
C ILE A 26 1.01 -22.37 4.88
N LEU A 27 1.00 -21.70 6.03
CA LEU A 27 0.51 -22.26 7.28
C LEU A 27 -1.01 -22.34 7.26
N ARG A 28 -1.54 -23.51 7.63
CA ARG A 28 -2.99 -23.74 7.70
C ARG A 28 -3.60 -23.17 8.97
N ASP A 29 -2.87 -23.31 10.08
CA ASP A 29 -3.27 -22.79 11.38
C ASP A 29 -2.15 -21.93 11.97
N VAL A 30 -2.28 -20.63 11.76
CA VAL A 30 -1.38 -19.60 12.27
C VAL A 30 -1.52 -19.45 13.78
N GLU A 31 -2.72 -19.68 14.34
CA GLU A 31 -3.01 -19.48 15.76
C GLU A 31 -2.36 -20.56 16.64
N ALA A 32 -2.06 -21.73 16.07
CA ALA A 32 -1.28 -22.78 16.73
C ALA A 32 0.20 -22.42 16.96
N LEU A 33 0.72 -21.37 16.30
CA LEU A 33 2.10 -20.95 16.48
C LEU A 33 2.34 -20.34 17.86
N THR A 34 3.55 -20.55 18.38
CA THR A 34 3.98 -19.83 19.58
C THR A 34 4.05 -18.33 19.31
N LYS A 35 3.81 -17.50 20.34
CA LYS A 35 3.89 -16.04 20.23
C LYS A 35 5.22 -15.54 19.68
N GLY A 36 6.33 -16.25 19.96
CA GLY A 36 7.64 -15.92 19.40
C GLY A 36 7.68 -16.02 17.87
N LEU A 37 7.07 -17.06 17.29
CA LEU A 37 7.00 -17.23 15.83
C LEU A 37 6.02 -16.24 15.20
N LEU A 38 4.86 -16.00 15.82
CA LEU A 38 3.92 -14.97 15.36
C LEU A 38 4.57 -13.58 15.31
N PHE A 39 5.29 -13.23 16.37
CA PHE A 39 6.03 -11.97 16.43
C PHE A 39 7.14 -11.91 15.38
N TRP A 40 7.86 -13.01 15.15
CA TRP A 40 8.88 -13.09 14.11
C TRP A 40 8.28 -12.82 12.72
N ARG A 41 7.15 -13.46 12.40
CA ARG A 41 6.42 -13.23 11.14
C ARG A 41 6.07 -11.75 10.97
N ALA A 42 5.42 -11.15 11.97
CA ALA A 42 5.10 -9.72 11.92
C ALA A 42 6.36 -8.82 11.82
N SER A 43 7.45 -9.19 12.49
CA SER A 43 8.70 -8.44 12.46
C SER A 43 9.38 -8.46 11.09
N THR A 44 9.21 -9.54 10.30
CA THR A 44 9.71 -9.55 8.92
C THR A 44 9.01 -8.52 8.05
N HIS A 45 7.71 -8.26 8.24
CA HIS A 45 7.00 -7.16 7.59
C HIS A 45 7.56 -5.81 8.04
N PHE A 46 7.75 -5.64 9.34
CA PHE A 46 8.35 -4.43 9.89
C PHE A 46 9.70 -4.11 9.25
N ILE A 47 10.59 -5.11 9.19
CA ILE A 47 11.94 -4.97 8.60
C ILE A 47 11.86 -4.76 7.09
N GLY A 48 11.02 -5.53 6.39
CA GLY A 48 10.81 -5.44 4.94
C GLY A 48 10.31 -4.07 4.50
N GLY A 49 9.32 -3.51 5.21
CA GLY A 49 8.75 -2.19 4.93
C GLY A 49 9.77 -1.06 5.08
N VAL A 50 10.60 -1.09 6.12
CA VAL A 50 11.74 -0.16 6.26
C VAL A 50 12.77 -0.42 5.16
N GLY A 51 13.07 -1.69 4.91
CA GLY A 51 14.08 -2.17 3.98
C GLY A 51 13.86 -1.70 2.56
N ILE A 52 12.65 -1.87 2.00
CA ILE A 52 12.34 -1.47 0.63
C ILE A 52 12.46 0.05 0.46
N ILE A 53 11.96 0.83 1.42
CA ILE A 53 12.00 2.29 1.32
C ILE A 53 13.44 2.78 1.39
N LEU A 54 14.24 2.28 2.35
CA LEU A 54 15.64 2.65 2.47
C LEU A 54 16.46 2.16 1.27
N PHE A 55 16.24 0.94 0.80
CA PHE A 55 16.96 0.36 -0.35
C PHE A 55 16.73 1.19 -1.62
N VAL A 56 15.47 1.48 -1.95
CA VAL A 56 15.13 2.32 -3.11
C VAL A 56 15.84 3.67 -2.99
N LEU A 57 15.83 4.31 -1.82
CA LEU A 57 16.41 5.64 -1.67
C LEU A 57 17.93 5.69 -1.49
N LEU A 58 18.56 4.61 -1.05
CA LEU A 58 20.01 4.51 -0.86
C LEU A 58 20.75 4.03 -2.10
N ILE A 59 20.10 3.29 -2.99
CA ILE A 59 20.71 2.78 -4.24
C ILE A 59 20.39 3.65 -5.45
N LEU A 60 19.22 4.29 -5.50
CA LEU A 60 18.92 5.31 -6.53
C LEU A 60 19.89 6.52 -6.61
N PRO A 61 20.61 6.97 -5.55
CA PRO A 61 21.47 8.16 -5.62
C PRO A 61 22.69 8.04 -6.55
N SER A 62 23.06 6.86 -7.04
CA SER A 62 24.34 6.68 -7.75
C SER A 62 24.32 6.96 -9.26
N ALA A 63 23.19 7.33 -9.86
CA ALA A 63 23.13 7.65 -11.29
C ALA A 63 23.37 9.16 -11.59
N THR A 64 24.45 9.74 -11.07
CA THR A 64 24.93 11.05 -11.56
C THR A 64 25.79 10.84 -12.81
N GLY A 65 25.25 11.13 -14.00
CA GLY A 65 25.99 11.11 -15.26
C GLY A 65 25.15 10.77 -16.50
N THR A 66 25.82 10.61 -17.65
CA THR A 66 25.29 10.40 -19.01
C THR A 66 24.43 9.13 -19.18
N ARG A 67 24.35 8.26 -18.16
CA ARG A 67 23.42 7.11 -18.08
C ARG A 67 22.01 7.48 -17.61
N SER A 68 21.75 8.76 -17.36
CA SER A 68 20.44 9.25 -16.92
C SER A 68 19.35 9.17 -17.99
N SER A 69 19.67 9.09 -19.30
CA SER A 69 18.65 9.08 -20.37
C SER A 69 17.70 7.87 -20.30
N ILE A 70 18.24 6.67 -20.01
CA ILE A 70 17.44 5.43 -19.92
C ILE A 70 16.71 5.32 -18.57
N TYR A 71 17.24 5.95 -17.53
CA TYR A 71 16.69 5.91 -16.16
C TYR A 71 15.72 7.08 -15.86
N ASN A 72 15.84 8.19 -16.60
CA ASN A 72 15.01 9.38 -16.47
C ASN A 72 13.60 9.21 -17.03
N SER A 73 13.38 8.19 -17.86
CA SER A 73 12.06 7.84 -18.42
C SER A 73 11.18 7.05 -17.44
N GLU A 74 11.77 6.42 -16.41
CA GLU A 74 11.04 5.59 -15.43
C GLU A 74 10.70 6.31 -14.13
N LEU A 75 11.36 7.45 -13.86
CA LEU A 75 11.21 8.18 -12.60
C LEU A 75 10.39 9.46 -12.80
N SER A 76 9.20 9.48 -12.18
CA SER A 76 8.37 10.67 -12.05
C SER A 76 9.17 11.82 -11.41
N GLY A 77 8.87 13.07 -11.79
CA GLY A 77 9.59 14.26 -11.33
C GLY A 77 9.68 14.43 -9.81
N LEU A 78 8.75 13.84 -9.05
CA LEU A 78 8.80 13.80 -7.58
C LEU A 78 10.03 13.07 -7.04
N SER A 79 10.45 11.99 -7.71
CA SER A 79 11.59 11.17 -7.27
C SER A 79 12.93 11.88 -7.43
N LYS A 80 13.01 12.93 -8.28
CA LYS A 80 14.26 13.62 -8.64
C LYS A 80 14.66 14.77 -7.72
N LEU A 81 13.86 15.12 -6.72
CA LEU A 81 14.03 16.35 -5.92
C LEU A 81 15.26 16.39 -4.97
N ASN A 82 16.23 15.46 -5.04
CA ASN A 82 16.92 15.08 -3.80
C ASN A 82 18.40 14.62 -3.80
N PHE A 83 19.41 15.17 -4.52
CA PHE A 83 20.76 14.55 -4.41
C PHE A 83 22.01 15.44 -4.31
N LYS A 84 22.61 15.45 -3.09
CA LYS A 84 23.90 14.79 -2.74
C LYS A 84 24.22 14.86 -1.22
N MET A 85 23.63 15.82 -0.48
CA MET A 85 23.71 15.95 0.99
C MET A 85 22.42 15.56 1.74
N ARG A 86 21.34 15.19 1.01
CA ARG A 86 19.97 15.01 1.54
C ARG A 86 19.60 13.56 1.92
N THR A 87 20.37 12.54 1.53
CA THR A 87 19.97 11.13 1.73
C THR A 87 19.76 10.75 3.20
N ARG A 88 20.63 11.20 4.11
CA ARG A 88 20.45 10.96 5.57
C ARG A 88 19.20 11.65 6.14
N GLN A 89 18.87 12.84 5.64
CA GLN A 89 17.67 13.57 6.08
C GLN A 89 16.40 12.87 5.59
N ILE A 90 16.39 12.38 4.36
CA ILE A 90 15.26 11.63 3.79
C ILE A 90 15.05 10.31 4.54
N ALA A 91 16.12 9.55 4.81
CA ALA A 91 16.04 8.32 5.59
C ALA A 91 15.46 8.59 6.99
N ARG A 92 15.89 9.68 7.64
CA ARG A 92 15.33 10.11 8.93
C ARG A 92 13.83 10.42 8.82
N VAL A 93 13.41 11.19 7.82
CA VAL A 93 12.00 11.53 7.58
C VAL A 93 11.14 10.26 7.49
N ILE A 94 11.61 9.28 6.72
CA ILE A 94 10.88 8.05 6.46
C ILE A 94 10.77 7.19 7.71
N VAL A 95 11.89 7.00 8.41
CA VAL A 95 11.89 6.22 9.66
C VAL A 95 10.98 6.89 10.70
N VAL A 96 11.01 8.22 10.81
CA VAL A 96 10.12 8.95 11.72
C VAL A 96 8.66 8.76 11.36
N VAL A 97 8.27 8.94 10.09
CA VAL A 97 6.89 8.72 9.64
C VAL A 97 6.47 7.27 9.89
N TYR A 98 7.27 6.30 9.46
CA TYR A 98 6.98 4.87 9.59
C TYR A 98 6.76 4.46 11.04
N LEU A 99 7.69 4.79 11.93
CA LEU A 99 7.58 4.47 13.35
C LEU A 99 6.42 5.22 14.02
N SER A 100 6.17 6.47 13.63
CA SER A 100 5.03 7.23 14.17
C SER A 100 3.69 6.60 13.80
N LEU A 101 3.53 6.17 12.55
CA LEU A 101 2.31 5.49 12.09
C LEU A 101 2.10 4.20 12.88
N ILE A 102 3.15 3.38 13.03
CA ILE A 102 3.08 2.12 13.79
C ILE A 102 2.66 2.37 15.24
N ILE A 103 3.33 3.30 15.94
CA ILE A 103 3.03 3.57 17.36
C ILE A 103 1.59 4.05 17.54
N ILE A 104 1.12 4.94 16.65
CA ILE A 104 -0.25 5.47 16.71
C ILE A 104 -1.25 4.34 16.42
N GLU A 105 -0.99 3.50 15.42
CA GLU A 105 -1.88 2.38 15.09
C GLU A 105 -1.97 1.36 16.24
N ILE A 106 -0.83 1.00 16.86
CA ILE A 106 -0.81 0.10 18.03
C ILE A 106 -1.70 0.65 19.14
N ALA A 107 -1.56 1.94 19.46
CA ALA A 107 -2.34 2.57 20.52
C ALA A 107 -3.85 2.55 20.19
N LEU A 108 -4.23 2.89 18.95
CA LEU A 108 -5.62 2.91 18.53
C LEU A 108 -6.25 1.50 18.52
N LEU A 109 -5.55 0.51 17.96
CA LEU A 109 -6.02 -0.88 17.93
C LEU A 109 -6.17 -1.44 19.35
N TRP A 110 -5.23 -1.15 20.24
CA TRP A 110 -5.30 -1.59 21.63
C TRP A 110 -6.48 -0.97 22.38
N VAL A 111 -6.71 0.34 22.22
CA VAL A 111 -7.85 1.04 22.83
C VAL A 111 -9.20 0.53 22.29
N LEU A 112 -9.25 0.11 21.03
CA LEU A 112 -10.45 -0.48 20.41
C LEU A 112 -10.71 -1.95 20.81
N GLY A 113 -9.89 -2.52 21.70
CA GLY A 113 -10.11 -3.84 22.29
C GLY A 113 -9.28 -4.97 21.67
N MET A 114 -8.37 -4.68 20.74
CA MET A 114 -7.42 -5.68 20.25
C MET A 114 -6.41 -6.02 21.36
N ASN A 115 -6.06 -7.31 21.51
CA ASN A 115 -5.00 -7.69 22.44
C ASN A 115 -3.70 -6.95 22.09
N PHE A 116 -2.95 -6.46 23.09
CA PHE A 116 -1.75 -5.66 22.85
C PHE A 116 -0.72 -6.35 21.94
N PHE A 117 -0.55 -7.67 22.09
CA PHE A 117 0.34 -8.46 21.23
C PHE A 117 -0.14 -8.46 19.77
N ASP A 118 -1.44 -8.68 19.57
CA ASP A 118 -2.05 -8.67 18.25
C ASP A 118 -2.00 -7.27 17.63
N ALA A 119 -2.19 -6.21 18.42
CA ALA A 119 -2.11 -4.82 17.98
C ALA A 119 -0.71 -4.47 17.44
N ILE A 120 0.35 -4.91 18.12
CA ILE A 120 1.73 -4.77 17.62
C ILE A 120 1.91 -5.50 16.29
N CYS A 121 1.50 -6.77 16.23
CA CYS A 121 1.70 -7.59 15.04
C CYS A 121 0.92 -7.05 13.83
N HIS A 122 -0.33 -6.62 14.04
CA HIS A 122 -1.16 -6.04 12.99
C HIS A 122 -0.59 -4.69 12.53
N ALA A 123 -0.20 -3.78 13.43
CA ALA A 123 0.39 -2.51 13.04
C ALA A 123 1.69 -2.66 12.22
N PHE A 124 2.54 -3.64 12.57
CA PHE A 124 3.72 -3.96 11.75
C PHE A 124 3.33 -4.40 10.34
N ALA A 125 2.30 -5.22 10.21
CA ALA A 125 1.82 -5.70 8.93
C ALA A 125 1.02 -4.65 8.14
N THR A 126 0.26 -3.77 8.79
CA THR A 126 -0.53 -2.71 8.15
C THR A 126 0.37 -1.65 7.54
N VAL A 127 1.26 -1.05 8.34
CA VAL A 127 2.08 0.09 7.88
C VAL A 127 3.13 -0.37 6.88
N ALA A 128 3.61 -1.61 6.98
CA ALA A 128 4.47 -2.22 5.97
C ALA A 128 3.71 -2.63 4.69
N THR A 129 2.38 -2.48 4.65
CA THR A 129 1.50 -2.96 3.58
C THR A 129 1.77 -4.43 3.22
N GLY A 130 1.86 -5.29 4.24
CA GLY A 130 2.19 -6.71 4.08
C GLY A 130 1.10 -7.70 4.50
N GLY A 131 0.23 -7.39 5.46
CA GLY A 131 -1.00 -8.18 5.68
C GLY A 131 -0.92 -9.51 6.45
N PHE A 132 0.22 -9.84 7.07
CA PHE A 132 0.27 -10.97 8.00
C PHE A 132 -0.60 -10.67 9.22
N SER A 133 -1.36 -11.68 9.65
CA SER A 133 -2.19 -11.61 10.84
C SER A 133 -1.78 -12.71 11.82
N THR A 134 -2.05 -12.46 13.11
CA THR A 134 -1.97 -13.48 14.16
C THR A 134 -3.20 -14.38 14.18
N LYS A 135 -4.21 -14.08 13.37
CA LYS A 135 -5.49 -14.80 13.30
C LYS A 135 -5.68 -15.43 11.93
N ASN A 136 -6.26 -16.63 11.89
CA ASN A 136 -6.49 -17.35 10.62
C ASN A 136 -7.47 -16.60 9.71
N LEU A 137 -8.47 -15.96 10.31
CA LEU A 137 -9.45 -15.14 9.60
C LEU A 137 -8.99 -13.69 9.35
N SER A 138 -7.69 -13.40 9.56
CA SER A 138 -7.16 -12.05 9.41
C SER A 138 -7.95 -11.04 10.26
N VAL A 139 -8.26 -9.86 9.71
CA VAL A 139 -9.02 -8.81 10.40
C VAL A 139 -10.48 -9.21 10.65
N ALA A 140 -11.03 -10.15 9.86
CA ALA A 140 -12.39 -10.65 10.05
C ALA A 140 -12.63 -11.24 11.46
N TYR A 141 -11.58 -11.76 12.10
CA TYR A 141 -11.65 -12.33 13.45
C TYR A 141 -12.21 -11.36 14.50
N TYR A 142 -11.93 -10.06 14.37
CA TYR A 142 -12.29 -9.08 15.39
C TYR A 142 -13.73 -8.58 15.29
N ASP A 143 -14.40 -8.82 14.16
CA ASP A 143 -15.75 -8.35 13.83
C ASP A 143 -16.10 -6.95 14.38
N SER A 144 -15.19 -6.00 14.16
CA SER A 144 -15.32 -4.64 14.69
C SER A 144 -15.10 -3.64 13.58
N VAL A 145 -16.16 -2.90 13.25
CA VAL A 145 -16.14 -1.81 12.27
C VAL A 145 -15.06 -0.78 12.61
N TRP A 146 -14.85 -0.51 13.90
CA TRP A 146 -13.85 0.47 14.34
C TRP A 146 -12.42 -0.01 14.10
N ILE A 147 -12.13 -1.28 14.35
CA ILE A 147 -10.82 -1.88 14.04
C ILE A 147 -10.59 -1.85 12.53
N GLU A 148 -11.59 -2.23 11.73
CA GLU A 148 -11.51 -2.16 10.28
C GLU A 148 -11.23 -0.74 9.78
N VAL A 149 -11.90 0.28 10.33
CA VAL A 149 -11.70 1.68 9.95
C VAL A 149 -10.30 2.17 10.29
N VAL A 150 -9.76 1.81 11.46
CA VAL A 150 -8.38 2.13 11.81
C VAL A 150 -7.41 1.47 10.83
N ILE A 151 -7.51 0.15 10.63
CA ILE A 151 -6.63 -0.57 9.70
C ILE A 151 -6.74 0.01 8.28
N MET A 152 -7.95 0.26 7.76
CA MET A 152 -8.15 0.91 6.45
C MET A 152 -7.46 2.27 6.35
N THR A 153 -7.52 3.07 7.42
CA THR A 153 -6.87 4.38 7.45
C THR A 153 -5.35 4.23 7.37
N PHE A 154 -4.76 3.32 8.16
CA PHE A 154 -3.32 3.09 8.16
C PHE A 154 -2.81 2.38 6.90
N MET A 155 -3.62 1.52 6.27
CA MET A 155 -3.34 0.98 4.94
C MET A 155 -3.20 2.10 3.89
N LEU A 156 -4.14 3.06 3.88
CA LEU A 156 -4.09 4.21 2.98
C LEU A 156 -2.90 5.12 3.29
N LEU A 157 -2.60 5.38 4.56
CA LEU A 157 -1.42 6.17 4.93
C LEU A 157 -0.13 5.46 4.51
N GLY A 158 -0.04 4.14 4.74
CA GLY A 158 1.09 3.30 4.33
C GLY A 158 1.32 3.28 2.81
N SER A 159 0.26 3.49 2.01
CA SER A 159 0.34 3.52 0.54
C SER A 159 0.61 4.90 -0.07
N ILE A 160 0.53 5.98 0.71
CA ILE A 160 0.83 7.35 0.28
C ILE A 160 2.34 7.61 0.39
N HIS A 161 2.86 8.52 -0.44
CA HIS A 161 4.27 8.93 -0.41
C HIS A 161 4.66 9.50 0.97
N PHE A 162 5.63 8.88 1.67
CA PHE A 162 5.98 9.26 3.05
C PHE A 162 6.52 10.68 3.19
N GLY A 163 7.21 11.19 2.16
CA GLY A 163 7.60 12.60 2.10
C GLY A 163 6.42 13.59 2.13
N LEU A 164 5.26 13.23 1.53
CA LEU A 164 4.06 14.08 1.58
C LEU A 164 3.40 14.00 2.96
N LEU A 165 3.37 12.82 3.59
CA LEU A 165 2.90 12.66 4.96
C LEU A 165 3.72 13.52 5.93
N TYR A 166 5.05 13.46 5.83
CA TYR A 166 5.94 14.31 6.61
C TYR A 166 5.71 15.80 6.34
N GLY A 167 5.53 16.17 5.06
CA GLY A 167 5.18 17.53 4.65
C GLY A 167 3.88 18.04 5.29
N THR A 168 2.88 17.17 5.44
CA THR A 168 1.62 17.50 6.13
C THR A 168 1.85 17.82 7.60
N VAL A 169 2.60 16.97 8.31
CA VAL A 169 2.86 17.17 9.76
C VAL A 169 3.73 18.40 10.02
N THR A 170 4.66 18.72 9.13
CA THR A 170 5.56 19.87 9.26
C THR A 170 5.00 21.18 8.69
N GLY A 171 3.76 21.19 8.19
CA GLY A 171 3.11 22.39 7.65
C GLY A 171 3.67 22.89 6.32
N ASN A 172 4.29 22.00 5.53
CA ASN A 172 4.84 22.35 4.22
C ASN A 172 3.71 22.64 3.20
N LYS A 173 4.00 23.52 2.24
CA LYS A 173 3.11 23.87 1.12
C LYS A 173 2.82 22.68 0.20
N MET A 174 3.76 21.74 0.07
CA MET A 174 3.54 20.49 -0.64
C MET A 174 3.21 19.40 0.38
N ASN A 175 1.94 19.02 0.44
CA ASN A 175 1.42 18.04 1.38
C ASN A 175 0.34 17.17 0.71
N VAL A 176 -0.22 16.25 1.49
CA VAL A 176 -1.24 15.28 1.05
C VAL A 176 -2.50 15.98 0.48
N PHE A 177 -2.88 17.13 1.01
CA PHE A 177 -4.10 17.85 0.60
C PHE A 177 -3.90 18.71 -0.66
N THR A 178 -2.67 19.18 -0.89
CA THR A 178 -2.31 19.99 -2.06
C THR A 178 -1.91 19.14 -3.26
N SER A 179 -1.43 17.90 -3.06
CA SER A 179 -1.04 17.01 -4.14
C SER A 179 -2.24 16.54 -4.97
N LYS A 180 -2.18 16.84 -6.28
CA LYS A 180 -3.16 16.34 -7.26
C LYS A 180 -3.08 14.82 -7.41
N SER A 181 -1.89 14.25 -7.30
CA SER A 181 -1.66 12.81 -7.41
C SER A 181 -2.39 12.07 -6.28
N VAL A 182 -2.22 12.53 -5.03
CA VAL A 182 -2.93 11.97 -3.87
C VAL A 182 -4.45 12.09 -4.04
N ARG A 183 -4.94 13.27 -4.44
CA ARG A 183 -6.39 13.47 -4.65
C ARG A 183 -6.96 12.55 -5.72
N THR A 184 -6.21 12.32 -6.80
CA THR A 184 -6.63 11.42 -7.88
C THR A 184 -6.59 9.96 -7.42
N TYR A 185 -5.58 9.57 -6.66
CA TYR A 185 -5.46 8.23 -6.08
C TYR A 185 -6.64 7.91 -5.15
N ILE A 186 -6.90 8.79 -4.17
CA ILE A 186 -8.02 8.63 -3.23
C ILE A 186 -9.36 8.66 -3.95
N GLY A 187 -9.53 9.56 -4.93
CA GLY A 187 -10.75 9.63 -5.72
C GLY A 187 -11.02 8.35 -6.53
N LEU A 188 -9.97 7.74 -7.09
CA LEU A 188 -10.07 6.48 -7.82
C LEU A 188 -10.37 5.29 -6.89
N MET A 189 -9.74 5.24 -5.71
CA MET A 189 -10.05 4.26 -4.68
C MET A 189 -11.51 4.36 -4.25
N PHE A 190 -11.98 5.56 -3.94
CA PHE A 190 -13.37 5.81 -3.55
C PHE A 190 -14.36 5.40 -4.65
N LEU A 191 -14.08 5.73 -5.91
CA LEU A 191 -14.89 5.30 -7.04
C LEU A 191 -14.99 3.76 -7.10
N GLY A 192 -13.86 3.07 -6.94
CA GLY A 192 -13.80 1.61 -6.88
C GLY A 192 -14.70 1.03 -5.79
N ILE A 193 -14.63 1.60 -4.59
CA ILE A 193 -15.46 1.20 -3.44
C ILE A 193 -16.95 1.32 -3.77
N ILE A 194 -17.37 2.47 -4.33
CA ILE A 194 -18.78 2.71 -4.66
C ILE A 194 -19.28 1.74 -5.73
N VAL A 195 -18.50 1.49 -6.78
CA VAL A 195 -18.89 0.56 -7.85
C VAL A 195 -19.01 -0.87 -7.33
N VAL A 196 -18.06 -1.33 -6.51
CA VAL A 196 -18.11 -2.66 -5.90
C VAL A 196 -19.28 -2.78 -4.94
N ALA A 197 -19.50 -1.80 -4.06
CA ALA A 197 -20.62 -1.78 -3.11
C ALA A 197 -21.99 -1.79 -3.82
N ALA A 198 -22.13 -1.00 -4.89
CA ALA A 198 -23.34 -0.97 -5.71
C ALA A 198 -23.60 -2.32 -6.38
N LYS A 199 -22.56 -2.96 -6.93
CA LYS A 199 -22.72 -4.26 -7.57
C LYS A 199 -23.10 -5.36 -6.59
N LEU A 200 -22.47 -5.40 -5.41
CA LEU A 200 -22.81 -6.37 -4.35
C LEU A 200 -24.25 -6.21 -3.86
N THR A 201 -24.70 -4.96 -3.72
CA THR A 201 -26.07 -4.66 -3.30
C THR A 201 -27.09 -5.04 -4.37
N ASN A 202 -26.83 -4.69 -5.63
CA ASN A 202 -27.73 -4.98 -6.75
C ASN A 202 -27.91 -6.48 -7.01
N ASP A 203 -26.85 -7.26 -6.79
CA ASP A 203 -26.90 -8.72 -6.98
C ASP A 203 -27.41 -9.46 -5.73
N GLY A 204 -27.82 -8.73 -4.68
CA GLY A 204 -28.46 -9.30 -3.49
C GLY A 204 -27.51 -10.03 -2.53
N PHE A 205 -26.19 -9.84 -2.66
CA PHE A 205 -25.21 -10.47 -1.76
C PHE A 205 -25.32 -9.94 -0.33
N TYR A 206 -25.41 -8.62 -0.19
CA TYR A 206 -25.50 -7.94 1.12
C TYR A 206 -26.36 -6.68 1.05
N SER A 207 -26.77 -6.18 2.22
CA SER A 207 -27.38 -4.86 2.35
C SER A 207 -26.41 -3.75 1.93
N TRP A 208 -26.92 -2.56 1.56
CA TRP A 208 -26.07 -1.44 1.12
C TRP A 208 -24.91 -1.11 2.08
N TRP A 209 -25.20 -1.00 3.38
CA TRP A 209 -24.20 -0.65 4.39
C TRP A 209 -23.16 -1.75 4.59
N THR A 210 -23.58 -3.01 4.55
CA THR A 210 -22.70 -4.17 4.63
C THR A 210 -21.81 -4.28 3.38
N SER A 211 -22.41 -4.11 2.20
CA SER A 211 -21.70 -4.04 0.92
C SER A 211 -20.65 -2.92 0.93
N LEU A 212 -21.00 -1.75 1.47
CA LEU A 212 -20.07 -0.62 1.57
C LEU A 212 -18.89 -0.94 2.50
N ARG A 213 -19.14 -1.51 3.69
CA ARG A 213 -18.11 -1.93 4.66
C ARG A 213 -17.13 -2.94 4.03
N TYR A 214 -17.65 -4.00 3.42
CA TYR A 214 -16.81 -5.03 2.82
C TYR A 214 -16.09 -4.54 1.56
N ALA A 215 -16.77 -3.79 0.70
CA ALA A 215 -16.15 -3.18 -0.47
C ALA A 215 -15.03 -2.21 -0.07
N SER A 216 -15.26 -1.35 0.93
CA SER A 216 -14.24 -0.41 1.39
C SER A 216 -12.99 -1.12 1.88
N PHE A 217 -13.15 -2.15 2.71
CA PHE A 217 -12.02 -2.87 3.28
C PHE A 217 -11.21 -3.60 2.20
N GLN A 218 -11.88 -4.36 1.33
CA GLN A 218 -11.21 -5.20 0.35
C GLN A 218 -10.55 -4.37 -0.76
N VAL A 219 -11.23 -3.32 -1.24
CA VAL A 219 -10.67 -2.42 -2.25
C VAL A 219 -9.46 -1.66 -1.70
N ILE A 220 -9.51 -1.17 -0.46
CA ILE A 220 -8.35 -0.51 0.17
C ILE A 220 -7.23 -1.52 0.41
N SER A 221 -7.52 -2.68 1.00
CA SER A 221 -6.52 -3.70 1.31
C SER A 221 -5.74 -4.12 0.06
N LEU A 222 -6.45 -4.40 -1.03
CA LEU A 222 -5.84 -4.86 -2.28
C LEU A 222 -5.23 -3.71 -3.09
N GLY A 223 -5.86 -2.53 -3.09
CA GLY A 223 -5.34 -1.32 -3.74
C GLY A 223 -4.13 -0.69 -3.05
N THR A 224 -3.88 -1.04 -1.79
CA THR A 224 -2.67 -0.64 -1.02
C THR A 224 -1.63 -1.75 -0.98
N THR A 225 -1.91 -2.92 -1.57
CA THR A 225 -1.13 -4.17 -1.50
C THR A 225 -0.96 -4.74 -0.11
N THR A 226 -1.78 -4.35 0.86
CA THR A 226 -1.68 -4.86 2.23
C THR A 226 -2.12 -6.32 2.29
N GLY A 227 -3.25 -6.69 1.68
CA GLY A 227 -3.67 -8.09 1.61
C GLY A 227 -4.35 -8.65 2.85
N PHE A 228 -4.79 -7.81 3.80
CA PHE A 228 -5.74 -8.23 4.84
C PHE A 228 -7.10 -8.58 4.25
N ALA A 229 -7.83 -9.47 4.94
CA ALA A 229 -9.17 -9.88 4.53
C ALA A 229 -10.18 -9.73 5.69
N THR A 230 -11.39 -9.30 5.35
CA THR A 230 -12.57 -9.32 6.24
C THR A 230 -13.64 -10.31 5.79
N VAL A 231 -13.58 -10.73 4.52
CA VAL A 231 -14.56 -11.61 3.85
C VAL A 231 -13.91 -12.34 2.70
N ASP A 232 -14.52 -13.46 2.29
CA ASP A 232 -14.06 -14.28 1.18
C ASP A 232 -14.56 -13.70 -0.16
N THR A 233 -13.65 -13.02 -0.88
CA THR A 233 -13.92 -12.31 -2.15
C THR A 233 -14.01 -13.15 -3.42
N PRO A 234 -13.46 -14.39 -3.54
CA PRO A 234 -13.58 -15.21 -4.75
C PRO A 234 -15.03 -15.54 -5.16
N ASN A 235 -15.96 -15.54 -4.19
CA ASN A 235 -17.36 -15.85 -4.44
C ASN A 235 -18.18 -14.63 -4.93
N TRP A 236 -17.57 -13.46 -5.06
CA TRP A 236 -18.26 -12.24 -5.46
C TRP A 236 -18.55 -12.18 -6.98
N PRO A 237 -19.47 -11.30 -7.44
CA PRO A 237 -19.77 -11.14 -8.85
C PRO A 237 -18.52 -10.80 -9.68
N ILE A 238 -18.44 -11.33 -10.91
CA ILE A 238 -17.26 -11.20 -11.78
C ILE A 238 -16.79 -9.74 -11.97
N LEU A 239 -17.72 -8.79 -12.07
CA LEU A 239 -17.40 -7.37 -12.20
C LEU A 239 -16.60 -6.85 -11.00
N THR A 240 -16.96 -7.26 -9.78
CA THR A 240 -16.24 -6.86 -8.57
C THR A 240 -14.83 -7.44 -8.53
N ILE A 241 -14.67 -8.70 -8.95
CA ILE A 241 -13.36 -9.37 -9.04
C ILE A 241 -12.48 -8.63 -10.04
N ILE A 242 -13.00 -8.24 -11.21
CA ILE A 242 -12.25 -7.47 -12.22
C ILE A 242 -11.77 -6.11 -11.65
N ILE A 243 -12.64 -5.40 -10.94
CA ILE A 243 -12.29 -4.10 -10.33
C ILE A 243 -11.22 -4.28 -9.25
N ILE A 244 -11.37 -5.29 -8.39
CA ILE A 244 -10.40 -5.61 -7.36
C ILE A 244 -9.04 -6.00 -7.98
N MET A 245 -9.05 -6.81 -9.04
CA MET A 245 -7.84 -7.17 -9.80
C MET A 245 -7.16 -5.95 -10.45
N TYR A 246 -7.92 -4.94 -10.85
CA TYR A 246 -7.32 -3.69 -11.31
C TYR A 246 -6.55 -2.99 -10.18
N PHE A 247 -7.13 -2.94 -8.97
CA PHE A 247 -6.48 -2.31 -7.83
C PHE A 247 -5.23 -3.05 -7.34
N THR A 248 -5.18 -4.38 -7.46
CA THR A 248 -3.96 -5.17 -7.17
C THR A 248 -2.84 -4.94 -8.18
N ILE A 249 -3.12 -4.40 -9.37
CA ILE A 249 -2.10 -4.05 -10.37
C ILE A 249 -1.61 -2.61 -10.17
N GLN A 250 -2.52 -1.66 -9.99
CA GLN A 250 -2.20 -0.23 -9.83
C GLN A 250 -1.41 0.06 -8.55
N CYS A 251 -1.92 -0.45 -7.42
CA CYS A 251 -1.33 -0.33 -6.08
C CYS A 251 -1.16 1.13 -5.58
N GLY A 252 -0.34 1.30 -4.53
CA GLY A 252 -0.06 2.58 -3.89
C GLY A 252 0.87 3.51 -4.68
N MET A 253 1.26 4.61 -4.05
CA MET A 253 2.10 5.65 -4.67
C MET A 253 3.59 5.30 -4.60
N VAL A 254 4.42 5.96 -5.41
CA VAL A 254 5.88 5.94 -5.28
C VAL A 254 6.28 6.54 -3.93
N GLY A 255 7.36 6.04 -3.31
CA GLY A 255 7.82 6.53 -1.99
C GLY A 255 6.97 6.10 -0.80
N SER A 256 6.16 5.05 -0.98
CA SER A 256 5.38 4.34 0.05
C SER A 256 5.91 2.91 0.24
N THR A 257 5.42 2.17 1.24
CA THR A 257 5.76 0.74 1.43
C THR A 257 5.08 -0.20 0.44
N SER A 258 4.03 0.27 -0.25
CA SER A 258 3.22 -0.56 -1.16
C SER A 258 4.06 -1.15 -2.31
N GLY A 259 3.63 -2.27 -2.89
CA GLY A 259 4.25 -2.89 -4.05
C GLY A 259 3.65 -2.45 -5.40
N GLY A 260 3.81 -3.30 -6.40
CA GLY A 260 3.11 -3.24 -7.69
C GLY A 260 3.61 -2.20 -8.71
N LEU A 261 2.74 -1.85 -9.67
CA LEU A 261 3.09 -0.94 -10.76
C LEU A 261 3.35 0.49 -10.26
N LYS A 262 2.68 0.87 -9.16
CA LYS A 262 2.57 2.20 -8.57
C LYS A 262 1.60 3.11 -9.32
N PHE A 263 0.73 3.77 -8.55
CA PHE A 263 -0.28 4.68 -9.08
C PHE A 263 0.30 5.81 -9.94
N ASP A 264 1.45 6.36 -9.56
CA ASP A 264 2.12 7.41 -10.33
C ASP A 264 2.36 6.99 -11.79
N ARG A 265 2.74 5.73 -12.03
CA ARG A 265 2.97 5.21 -13.39
C ARG A 265 1.66 5.07 -14.17
N VAL A 266 0.59 4.65 -13.51
CA VAL A 266 -0.76 4.59 -14.12
C VAL A 266 -1.23 5.99 -14.51
N LEU A 267 -1.02 6.98 -13.64
CA LEU A 267 -1.37 8.37 -13.93
C LEU A 267 -0.56 8.94 -15.09
N LEU A 268 0.75 8.64 -15.15
CA LEU A 268 1.60 9.01 -16.28
C LEU A 268 1.15 8.37 -17.59
N PHE A 269 0.84 7.07 -17.56
CA PHE A 269 0.33 6.35 -18.72
C PHE A 269 -0.95 7.00 -19.27
N TYR A 270 -1.90 7.32 -18.39
CA TYR A 270 -3.14 8.00 -18.78
C TYR A 270 -2.89 9.39 -19.40
N GLN A 271 -1.98 10.18 -18.84
CA GLN A 271 -1.63 11.49 -19.39
C GLN A 271 -0.95 11.38 -20.76
N SER A 272 -0.06 10.39 -20.93
CA SER A 272 0.60 10.10 -22.20
C SER A 272 -0.40 9.65 -23.27
N LEU A 273 -1.35 8.79 -22.92
CA LEU A 273 -2.42 8.35 -23.81
C LEU A 273 -3.29 9.55 -24.24
N LYS A 274 -3.70 10.40 -23.30
CA LYS A 274 -4.47 11.61 -23.60
C LYS A 274 -3.71 12.56 -24.53
N ARG A 275 -2.39 12.66 -24.37
CA ARG A 275 -1.52 13.43 -25.26
C ARG A 275 -1.47 12.82 -26.66
N GLN A 276 -1.30 11.50 -26.79
CA GLN A 276 -1.27 10.82 -28.07
C GLN A 276 -2.58 10.99 -28.83
N ILE A 277 -3.74 10.82 -28.17
CA ILE A 277 -5.06 11.05 -28.79
C ILE A 277 -5.17 12.48 -29.34
N LYS A 278 -4.70 13.48 -28.59
CA LYS A 278 -4.69 14.88 -29.04
C LYS A 278 -3.75 15.11 -30.23
N LEU A 279 -2.59 14.45 -30.27
CA LEU A 279 -1.67 14.53 -31.40
C LEU A 279 -2.23 13.88 -32.66
N VAL A 280 -3.00 12.79 -32.52
CA VAL A 280 -3.70 12.16 -33.66
C VAL A 280 -4.76 13.11 -34.23
N LEU A 281 -5.52 13.81 -33.36
CA LEU A 281 -6.53 14.78 -33.79
C LEU A 281 -5.92 16.09 -34.32
N HIS A 282 -4.80 16.53 -33.74
CA HIS A 282 -4.11 17.78 -34.08
C HIS A 282 -2.59 17.55 -34.20
N PRO A 283 -2.12 17.08 -35.37
CA PRO A 283 -0.72 16.68 -35.57
C PRO A 283 0.30 17.80 -35.33
N SER A 284 -0.07 19.05 -35.56
CA SER A 284 0.79 20.22 -35.37
C SER A 284 0.72 20.81 -33.94
N GLY A 285 -0.08 20.23 -33.04
CA GLY A 285 -0.25 20.73 -31.68
C GLY A 285 0.92 20.36 -30.76
N VAL A 286 1.48 21.34 -30.05
CA VAL A 286 2.49 21.09 -29.00
C VAL A 286 1.79 20.86 -27.67
N TYR A 287 1.72 19.59 -27.24
CA TYR A 287 1.12 19.20 -25.98
C TYR A 287 2.20 18.74 -24.98
N ILE A 288 2.30 19.43 -23.85
CA ILE A 288 3.26 19.13 -22.79
C ILE A 288 2.56 18.34 -21.67
N THR A 289 3.15 17.20 -21.30
CA THR A 289 2.73 16.38 -20.16
C THR A 289 3.28 16.97 -18.86
N LYS A 290 2.42 17.14 -17.84
CA LYS A 290 2.82 17.68 -16.53
C LYS A 290 2.29 16.82 -15.39
N LEU A 291 3.18 16.41 -14.49
CA LEU A 291 2.84 15.77 -13.22
C LEU A 291 3.29 16.66 -12.07
N GLU A 292 2.36 17.02 -11.18
CA GLU A 292 2.61 17.96 -10.07
C GLU A 292 3.34 19.25 -10.49
N ASN A 293 2.91 19.84 -11.62
CA ASN A 293 3.48 21.03 -12.23
C ASN A 293 4.90 20.89 -12.81
N VAL A 294 5.50 19.70 -12.75
CA VAL A 294 6.77 19.38 -13.41
C VAL A 294 6.48 18.86 -14.81
N VAL A 295 7.18 19.42 -15.81
CA VAL A 295 7.11 18.96 -17.20
C VAL A 295 7.85 17.62 -17.32
N ILE A 296 7.20 16.64 -17.96
CA ILE A 296 7.72 15.31 -18.26
C ILE A 296 7.75 15.12 -19.77
#